data_AF-A0A5J9TDE4-F1
#
_entry.id   AF-A0A5J9TDE4-F1
#
_cell.length_a   1.000
_cell.length_b   1.000
_cell.length_c   1.000
_cell.angle_alpha   90.00
_cell.angle_beta   90.00
_cell.angle_gamma   90.00
#
_symmetry.space_group_name_H-M   'P 1'
#
loop_
_entity.id
_entity.type
_entity.pdbx_description
1 polymer ?
#
loop_
_entity_poly.entity_id
_entity_poly.type
_entity_poly.pdbx_seq_one_letter_code
_entity_poly.pdbx_strand_id
1 'polypeptide(L)'
;MVDSEGVSFSAADSGIQELWVQAEGECGQAYWGVRTAYDAMGSALHAMDALRTPFEAVLMNSKLKSDQLRLQKERLEKQASDLSAAARQASEAEAVIADLCKEVVALRKRADDAESSAEASRKRAKAARQLAEASAAQADVERKRKEEAEASLSDLAKEAIALRSKNTDLEGKLSESQALVEQLSRLRLDLVSSCARVGMKMTGESSEPAQQVLDLLNHVRTLEEEAMGTGIHATLTVFRSHIDAAAEVVRMSDGFAEGNSPATLVALEEEVRPSAERLLKEPKDEFLPCRAASTGEEEGGD
;
A
#
# COMPACT_ATOMS: atom_id res chain seq x y z
N MET A 1 64.23 85.54 -174.31
CA MET A 1 63.31 86.20 -175.28
C MET A 1 62.00 85.46 -175.26
N VAL A 2 61.08 85.87 -174.39
CA VAL A 2 59.69 86.29 -174.67
C VAL A 2 59.30 87.09 -173.44
N ASP A 3 58.90 88.34 -173.69
CA ASP A 3 58.49 89.38 -172.76
C ASP A 3 57.02 89.22 -172.31
N SER A 4 56.60 90.19 -171.49
CA SER A 4 55.21 90.58 -171.17
C SER A 4 54.55 89.81 -170.03
N GLU A 5 53.86 90.43 -169.07
CA GLU A 5 53.46 91.83 -168.90
C GLU A 5 53.04 92.04 -167.44
N GLY A 6 53.27 93.25 -166.93
CA GLY A 6 52.85 93.65 -165.61
C GLY A 6 51.33 93.74 -165.48
N VAL A 7 50.82 93.37 -164.30
CA VAL A 7 49.54 93.84 -163.79
C VAL A 7 49.77 94.30 -162.35
N SER A 8 49.73 95.62 -162.17
CA SER A 8 49.66 96.30 -160.88
C SER A 8 48.27 96.10 -160.30
N PHE A 9 48.16 95.53 -159.09
CA PHE A 9 46.92 95.55 -158.28
C PHE A 9 47.17 96.23 -156.93
N SER A 10 46.17 97.01 -156.54
CA SER A 10 46.20 98.13 -155.59
C SER A 10 46.12 97.76 -154.11
N ALA A 11 46.53 98.70 -153.25
CA ALA A 11 46.60 98.68 -151.79
C ALA A 11 45.27 98.55 -151.00
N ALA A 12 44.28 97.82 -151.51
CA ALA A 12 42.98 97.59 -150.84
C ALA A 12 42.74 96.12 -150.40
N ASP A 13 43.61 95.17 -150.76
CA ASP A 13 43.43 93.73 -150.46
C ASP A 13 44.17 93.21 -149.21
N SER A 14 44.99 94.04 -148.54
CA SER A 14 45.80 93.58 -147.39
C SER A 14 45.00 93.41 -146.08
N GLY A 15 43.85 94.08 -145.93
CA GLY A 15 43.04 94.03 -144.70
C GLY A 15 42.14 92.81 -144.59
N ILE A 16 41.76 92.19 -145.71
CA ILE A 16 40.87 91.02 -145.72
C ILE A 16 41.67 89.73 -145.43
N GLN A 17 42.94 89.69 -145.84
CA GLN A 17 43.82 88.54 -145.59
C GLN A 17 44.31 88.49 -144.13
N GLU A 18 44.51 89.63 -143.47
CA GLU A 18 44.81 89.71 -142.03
C GLU A 18 43.61 89.30 -141.15
N LEU A 19 42.38 89.69 -141.53
CA LEU A 19 41.17 89.28 -140.81
C LEU A 19 40.89 87.77 -140.91
N TRP A 20 41.25 87.12 -142.02
CA TRP A 20 41.15 85.66 -142.16
C TRP A 20 42.18 84.91 -141.31
N VAL A 21 43.43 85.38 -141.26
CA VAL A 21 44.48 84.79 -140.41
C VAL A 21 44.16 84.97 -138.92
N GLN A 22 43.58 86.12 -138.53
CA GLN A 22 43.17 86.36 -137.15
C GLN A 22 41.94 85.53 -136.74
N ALA A 23 40.96 85.37 -137.64
CA ALA A 23 39.81 84.49 -137.40
C ALA A 23 40.20 82.99 -137.32
N GLU A 24 41.19 82.54 -138.10
CA GLU A 24 41.75 81.18 -137.99
C GLU A 24 42.54 80.99 -136.68
N GLY A 25 43.26 82.01 -136.22
CA GLY A 25 43.98 81.99 -134.94
C GLY A 25 43.05 81.95 -133.72
N GLU A 26 41.97 82.73 -133.73
CA GLU A 26 40.96 82.76 -132.67
C GLU A 26 40.10 81.48 -132.65
N CYS A 27 39.71 80.95 -133.81
CA CYS A 27 39.05 79.63 -133.90
C CYS A 27 39.98 78.50 -133.45
N GLY A 28 41.28 78.58 -133.77
CA GLY A 28 42.29 77.63 -133.31
C GLY A 28 42.48 77.65 -131.78
N GLN A 29 42.53 78.84 -131.17
CA GLN A 29 42.60 79.00 -129.71
C GLN A 29 41.33 78.51 -129.02
N ALA A 30 40.15 78.84 -129.55
CA ALA A 30 38.88 78.35 -129.02
C ALA A 30 38.80 76.81 -129.12
N TYR A 31 39.23 76.23 -130.24
CA TYR A 31 39.30 74.78 -130.43
C TYR A 31 40.26 74.11 -129.43
N TRP A 32 41.47 74.66 -129.23
CA TRP A 32 42.44 74.14 -128.26
C TRP A 32 41.98 74.29 -126.80
N GLY A 33 41.29 75.38 -126.46
CA GLY A 33 40.69 75.61 -125.15
C GLY A 33 39.53 74.65 -124.87
N VAL A 34 38.66 74.41 -125.86
CA VAL A 34 37.59 73.41 -125.75
C VAL A 34 38.17 72.00 -125.64
N ARG A 35 39.23 71.69 -126.39
CA ARG A 35 39.88 70.38 -126.36
C ARG A 35 40.61 70.11 -125.05
N THR A 36 41.34 71.09 -124.51
CA THR A 36 41.97 70.95 -123.18
C THR A 36 40.93 70.88 -122.06
N ALA A 37 39.83 71.62 -122.15
CA ALA A 37 38.70 71.47 -121.22
C ALA A 37 38.06 70.08 -121.32
N TYR A 38 37.91 69.54 -122.53
CA TYR A 38 37.40 68.20 -122.78
C TYR A 38 38.33 67.10 -122.22
N ASP A 39 39.64 67.23 -122.45
CA ASP A 39 40.65 66.31 -121.93
C ASP A 39 40.77 66.39 -120.40
N ALA A 40 40.62 67.59 -119.82
CA ALA A 40 40.58 67.79 -118.37
C ALA A 40 39.31 67.19 -117.76
N MET A 41 38.15 67.33 -118.41
CA MET A 41 36.90 66.68 -118.00
C MET A 41 37.00 65.15 -118.12
N GLY A 42 37.60 64.64 -119.19
CA GLY A 42 37.87 63.21 -119.36
C GLY A 42 38.81 62.67 -118.28
N SER A 43 39.86 63.42 -117.94
CA SER A 43 40.78 63.08 -116.85
C SER A 43 40.11 63.13 -115.48
N ALA A 44 39.25 64.12 -115.24
CA ALA A 44 38.48 64.23 -114.00
C ALA A 44 37.44 63.10 -113.88
N LEU A 45 36.78 62.73 -114.97
CA LEU A 45 35.88 61.57 -115.02
C LEU A 45 36.64 60.27 -114.73
N HIS A 46 37.80 60.06 -115.36
CA HIS A 46 38.65 58.91 -115.06
C HIS A 46 39.16 58.91 -113.61
N ALA A 47 39.50 60.06 -113.03
CA ALA A 47 39.90 60.16 -111.63
C ALA A 47 38.73 59.86 -110.67
N MET A 48 37.53 60.35 -110.97
CA MET A 48 36.32 60.02 -110.20
C MET A 48 35.98 58.53 -110.31
N ASP A 49 36.11 57.95 -111.50
CA ASP A 49 35.88 56.51 -111.72
C ASP A 49 36.95 55.66 -111.01
N ALA A 50 38.21 56.08 -111.02
CA ALA A 50 39.30 55.44 -110.27
C ALA A 50 39.10 55.51 -108.74
N LEU A 51 38.45 56.57 -108.24
CA LEU A 51 38.13 56.74 -106.80
C LEU A 51 36.83 56.05 -106.38
N ARG A 52 35.98 55.65 -107.33
CA ARG A 52 34.68 55.03 -107.05
C ARG A 52 34.83 53.73 -106.28
N THR A 53 35.66 52.81 -106.77
CA THR A 53 35.88 51.50 -106.12
C THR A 53 36.46 51.61 -104.71
N PRO A 54 37.53 52.40 -104.43
CA PRO A 54 38.02 52.56 -103.07
C PRO A 54 36.99 53.26 -102.15
N PHE A 55 36.19 54.21 -102.65
CA PHE A 55 35.12 54.82 -101.87
C PHE A 55 34.02 53.82 -101.50
N GLU A 56 33.56 53.01 -102.45
CA GLU A 56 32.59 51.93 -102.22
C GLU A 56 33.14 50.90 -101.21
N ALA A 57 34.43 50.56 -101.29
CA ALA A 57 35.08 49.66 -100.33
C ALA A 57 35.12 50.24 -98.90
N VAL A 58 35.41 51.54 -98.75
CA VAL A 58 35.38 52.22 -97.44
C VAL A 58 33.95 52.26 -96.89
N LEU A 59 32.94 52.52 -97.72
CA LEU A 59 31.54 52.50 -97.30
C LEU A 59 31.10 51.11 -96.82
N MET A 60 31.46 50.05 -97.56
CA MET A 60 31.14 48.68 -97.16
C MET A 60 31.85 48.27 -95.87
N ASN A 61 33.12 48.66 -95.70
CA ASN A 61 33.87 48.44 -94.46
C ASN A 61 33.24 49.19 -93.27
N SER A 62 32.82 50.45 -93.48
CA SER A 62 32.13 51.24 -92.46
C SER A 62 30.80 50.62 -92.05
N LYS A 63 30.01 50.10 -93.01
CA LYS A 63 28.76 49.38 -92.73
C LYS A 63 29.01 48.11 -91.91
N LEU A 64 29.98 47.29 -92.33
CA LEU A 64 30.32 46.05 -91.63
C LEU A 64 30.78 46.31 -90.19
N LYS A 65 31.61 47.33 -89.98
CA LYS A 65 32.01 47.76 -88.62
C LYS A 65 30.82 48.28 -87.80
N SER A 66 29.92 49.05 -88.41
CA SER A 66 28.70 49.54 -87.74
C SER A 66 27.78 48.39 -87.33
N ASP A 67 27.58 47.40 -88.20
CA ASP A 67 26.79 46.20 -87.88
C ASP A 67 27.46 45.35 -86.80
N GLN A 68 28.78 45.22 -86.84
CA GLN A 68 29.53 44.55 -85.78
C GLN A 68 29.38 45.26 -84.42
N LEU A 69 29.48 46.60 -84.40
CA LEU A 69 29.27 47.39 -83.18
C LEU A 69 27.83 47.27 -82.66
N ARG A 70 26.83 47.26 -83.55
CA ARG A 70 25.43 47.04 -83.18
C ARG A 70 25.25 45.66 -82.53
N LEU A 71 25.77 44.60 -83.13
CA LEU A 71 25.71 43.24 -82.56
C LEU A 71 26.45 43.15 -81.21
N GLN A 72 27.59 43.83 -81.06
CA GLN A 72 28.31 43.89 -79.78
C GLN A 72 27.49 44.63 -78.72
N LYS A 73 26.87 45.75 -79.07
CA LYS A 73 26.00 46.51 -78.17
C LYS A 73 24.81 45.66 -77.71
N GLU A 74 24.11 45.01 -78.63
CA GLU A 74 22.97 44.12 -78.30
C GLU A 74 23.39 42.98 -77.37
N ARG A 75 24.58 42.39 -77.57
CA ARG A 75 25.13 41.37 -76.67
C ARG A 75 25.41 41.92 -75.28
N LEU A 76 26.01 43.11 -75.17
CA LEU A 76 26.29 43.75 -73.88
C LEU A 76 25.01 44.14 -73.15
N GLU A 77 24.00 44.65 -73.85
CA GLU A 77 22.69 44.96 -73.27
C GLU A 77 22.01 43.70 -72.74
N LYS A 78 22.07 42.59 -73.49
CA LYS A 78 21.56 41.31 -73.03
C LYS A 78 22.31 40.82 -71.78
N GLN A 79 23.64 40.86 -71.79
CA GLN A 79 24.45 40.47 -70.63
C GLN A 79 24.15 41.34 -69.40
N ALA A 80 23.97 42.66 -69.58
CA ALA A 80 23.60 43.56 -68.50
C ALA A 80 22.21 43.25 -67.93
N SER A 81 21.24 42.92 -68.79
CA SER A 81 19.91 42.47 -68.36
C SER A 81 19.98 41.16 -67.56
N ASP A 82 20.73 40.17 -68.05
CA ASP A 82 20.91 38.87 -67.39
C ASP A 82 21.61 39.04 -66.02
N LEU A 83 22.65 39.88 -65.94
CA LEU A 83 23.32 40.20 -64.68
C LEU A 83 22.40 40.94 -63.69
N SER A 84 21.57 41.87 -64.16
CA SER A 84 20.60 42.55 -63.31
C SER A 84 19.54 41.59 -62.76
N ALA A 85 19.07 40.65 -63.58
CA ALA A 85 18.15 39.60 -63.14
C ALA A 85 18.80 38.68 -62.10
N ALA A 86 20.05 38.25 -62.33
CA ALA A 86 20.80 37.44 -61.39
C ALA A 86 21.05 38.17 -60.05
N ALA A 87 21.36 39.47 -60.09
CA ALA A 87 21.55 40.28 -58.88
C ALA A 87 20.27 40.41 -58.05
N ARG A 88 19.10 40.55 -58.71
CA ARG A 88 17.79 40.53 -58.02
C ARG A 88 17.54 39.17 -57.36
N GLN A 89 17.76 38.07 -58.08
CA GLN A 89 17.61 36.72 -57.53
C GLN A 89 18.56 36.46 -56.35
N ALA A 90 19.80 36.94 -56.41
CA ALA A 90 20.74 36.84 -55.30
C ALA A 90 20.24 37.60 -54.06
N SER A 91 19.71 38.82 -54.25
CA SER A 91 19.17 39.63 -53.16
C SER A 91 17.92 38.97 -52.52
N GLU A 92 17.04 38.38 -53.33
CA GLU A 92 15.89 37.62 -52.85
C GLU A 92 16.31 36.37 -52.07
N ALA A 93 17.32 35.64 -52.57
CA ALA A 93 17.85 34.46 -51.89
C ALA A 93 18.51 34.83 -50.54
N GLU A 94 19.24 35.94 -50.47
CA GLU A 94 19.81 36.46 -49.22
C GLU A 94 18.73 36.80 -48.19
N ALA A 95 17.62 37.41 -48.61
CA ALA A 95 16.49 37.69 -47.74
C ALA A 95 15.86 36.40 -47.18
N VAL A 96 15.66 35.39 -48.03
CA VAL A 96 15.15 34.07 -47.62
C VAL A 96 16.11 33.38 -46.64
N ILE A 97 17.42 33.44 -46.89
CA ILE A 97 18.43 32.89 -45.97
C ILE A 97 18.36 33.58 -44.61
N ALA A 98 18.26 34.91 -44.58
CA ALA A 98 18.15 35.66 -43.34
C ALA A 98 16.91 35.26 -42.53
N ASP A 99 15.77 35.04 -43.19
CA ASP A 99 14.54 34.60 -42.52
C ASP A 99 14.63 33.15 -42.05
N LEU A 100 15.19 32.23 -42.84
CA LEU A 100 15.46 30.86 -42.42
C LEU A 100 16.40 30.79 -41.22
N CYS A 101 17.43 31.65 -41.16
CA CYS A 101 18.31 31.75 -40.01
C CYS A 101 17.55 32.16 -38.74
N LYS A 102 16.61 33.11 -38.83
CA LYS A 102 15.76 33.50 -37.69
C LYS A 102 14.87 32.34 -37.23
N GLU A 103 14.27 31.61 -38.18
CA GLU A 103 13.44 30.44 -37.87
C GLU A 103 14.23 29.33 -37.18
N VAL A 104 15.43 29.02 -37.65
CA VAL A 104 16.31 28.01 -37.04
C VAL A 104 16.66 28.39 -35.60
N VAL A 105 16.96 29.66 -35.32
CA VAL A 105 17.22 30.14 -33.95
C VAL A 105 15.98 29.98 -33.07
N ALA A 106 14.80 30.34 -33.59
CA ALA A 106 13.55 30.19 -32.85
C ALA A 106 13.16 28.71 -32.59
N LEU A 107 13.49 27.80 -33.52
CA LEU A 107 13.29 26.37 -33.36
C LEU A 107 14.26 25.77 -32.35
N ARG A 108 15.54 26.18 -32.36
CA ARG A 108 16.53 25.73 -31.36
C ARG A 108 16.07 26.10 -29.95
N LYS A 109 15.67 27.35 -29.74
CA LYS A 109 15.16 27.79 -28.43
C LYS A 109 13.96 26.95 -27.96
N ARG A 110 13.02 26.68 -28.86
CA ARG A 110 11.85 25.82 -28.56
C ARG A 110 12.25 24.38 -28.23
N ALA A 111 13.28 23.85 -28.89
CA ALA A 111 13.82 22.52 -28.59
C ALA A 111 14.44 22.47 -27.19
N ASP A 112 15.26 23.47 -26.83
CA ASP A 112 15.89 23.57 -25.51
C ASP A 112 14.85 23.69 -24.37
N ASP A 113 13.81 24.50 -24.59
CA ASP A 113 12.68 24.66 -23.65
C ASP A 113 11.91 23.34 -23.49
N ALA A 114 11.67 22.62 -24.59
CA ALA A 114 10.99 21.33 -24.59
C ALA A 114 11.82 20.23 -23.90
N GLU A 115 13.14 20.23 -24.11
CA GLU A 115 14.06 19.30 -23.43
C GLU A 115 14.08 19.55 -21.93
N SER A 116 14.18 20.82 -21.51
CA SER A 116 14.11 21.22 -20.10
C SER A 116 12.79 20.79 -19.44
N SER A 117 11.68 20.98 -20.15
CA SER A 117 10.35 20.53 -19.70
C SER A 117 10.25 19.00 -19.59
N ALA A 118 10.79 18.27 -20.57
CA ALA A 118 10.83 16.81 -20.57
C ALA A 118 11.67 16.26 -19.42
N GLU A 119 12.81 16.88 -19.12
CA GLU A 119 13.65 16.50 -17.98
C GLU A 119 12.92 16.73 -16.65
N ALA A 120 12.27 17.87 -16.47
CA ALA A 120 11.46 18.14 -15.29
C ALA A 120 10.31 17.13 -15.14
N SER A 121 9.64 16.78 -16.24
CA SER A 121 8.59 15.76 -16.26
C SER A 121 9.11 14.37 -15.87
N ARG A 122 10.27 13.96 -16.41
CA ARG A 122 10.93 12.69 -16.05
C ARG A 122 11.29 12.65 -14.56
N LYS A 123 11.81 13.74 -13.99
CA LYS A 123 12.10 13.85 -12.55
C LYS A 123 10.83 13.67 -11.71
N ARG A 124 9.72 14.33 -12.09
CA ARG A 124 8.43 14.17 -11.40
C ARG A 124 7.89 12.73 -11.51
N ALA A 125 7.96 12.12 -12.69
CA ALA A 125 7.52 10.74 -12.90
C ALA A 125 8.33 9.75 -12.04
N LYS A 126 9.66 9.95 -11.94
CA LYS A 126 10.52 9.13 -11.08
C LYS A 126 10.14 9.28 -9.59
N ALA A 127 9.90 10.51 -9.12
CA ALA A 127 9.49 10.76 -7.74
C ALA A 127 8.12 10.15 -7.43
N ALA A 128 7.14 10.30 -8.34
CA ALA A 128 5.81 9.71 -8.19
C ALA A 128 5.87 8.17 -8.12
N ARG A 129 6.73 7.55 -8.94
CA ARG A 129 6.95 6.10 -8.89
C ARG A 129 7.53 5.64 -7.56
N GLN A 130 8.55 6.34 -7.05
CA GLN A 130 9.15 6.01 -5.75
C GLN A 130 8.13 6.14 -4.61
N LEU A 131 7.26 7.16 -4.66
CA LEU A 131 6.19 7.34 -3.68
C LEU A 131 5.15 6.21 -3.77
N ALA A 132 4.77 5.80 -4.98
CA ALA A 132 3.86 4.67 -5.18
C ALA A 132 4.47 3.35 -4.67
N GLU A 133 5.75 3.09 -4.94
CA GLU A 133 6.47 1.91 -4.43
C GLU A 133 6.54 1.91 -2.89
N ALA A 134 6.84 3.06 -2.27
CA ALA A 134 6.85 3.18 -0.81
C ALA A 134 5.45 2.99 -0.21
N SER A 135 4.41 3.55 -0.83
CA SER A 135 3.03 3.39 -0.38
C SER A 135 2.54 1.95 -0.49
N ALA A 136 2.93 1.23 -1.56
CA ALA A 136 2.61 -0.19 -1.72
C ALA A 136 3.30 -1.04 -0.65
N ALA A 137 4.59 -0.80 -0.40
CA ALA A 137 5.32 -1.48 0.66
C ALA A 137 4.70 -1.23 2.05
N GLN A 138 4.26 0.00 2.34
CA GLN A 138 3.58 0.32 3.58
C GLN A 138 2.22 -0.41 3.70
N ALA A 139 1.44 -0.45 2.63
CA ALA A 139 0.16 -1.17 2.62
C ALA A 139 0.33 -2.67 2.89
N ASP A 140 1.39 -3.29 2.35
CA ASP A 140 1.72 -4.70 2.62
C ASP A 140 2.10 -4.94 4.08
N VAL A 141 2.85 -4.02 4.70
CA VAL A 141 3.20 -4.10 6.13
C VAL A 141 1.94 -3.98 7.00
N GLU A 142 1.07 -3.02 6.71
CA GLU A 142 -0.20 -2.85 7.44
C GLU A 142 -1.12 -4.05 7.27
N ARG A 143 -1.15 -4.66 6.08
CA ARG A 143 -1.91 -5.89 5.84
C ARG A 143 -1.41 -7.04 6.73
N LYS A 144 -0.09 -7.26 6.79
CA LYS A 144 0.50 -8.30 7.64
C LYS A 144 0.22 -8.07 9.13
N ARG A 145 0.35 -6.83 9.60
CA ARG A 145 -0.01 -6.45 10.99
C ARG A 145 -1.47 -6.74 11.30
N LYS A 146 -2.37 -6.47 10.34
CA LYS A 146 -3.79 -6.76 10.50
C LYS A 146 -4.04 -8.27 10.58
N GLU A 147 -3.41 -9.06 9.72
CA GLU A 147 -3.51 -10.52 9.76
C GLU A 147 -2.99 -11.10 11.10
N GLU A 148 -1.86 -10.59 11.61
CA GLU A 148 -1.31 -10.95 12.92
C GLU A 148 -2.24 -10.53 14.09
N ALA A 149 -2.84 -9.34 14.02
CA ALA A 149 -3.78 -8.85 15.02
C ALA A 149 -5.08 -9.68 15.03
N GLU A 150 -5.60 -10.04 13.85
CA GLU A 150 -6.79 -10.91 13.72
C GLU A 150 -6.51 -12.32 14.28
N ALA A 151 -5.33 -12.87 14.03
CA ALA A 151 -4.91 -14.14 14.63
C ALA A 151 -4.86 -14.05 16.17
N SER A 152 -4.24 -12.99 16.70
CA SER A 152 -4.15 -12.74 18.15
C SER A 152 -5.53 -12.58 18.80
N LEU A 153 -6.47 -11.90 18.12
CA LEU A 153 -7.85 -11.77 18.59
C LEU A 153 -8.59 -13.10 18.59
N SER A 154 -8.37 -13.96 17.59
CA SER A 154 -8.93 -15.31 17.56
C SER A 154 -8.46 -16.15 18.75
N ASP A 155 -7.18 -16.07 19.09
CA ASP A 155 -6.61 -16.82 20.21
C ASP A 155 -7.11 -16.29 21.57
N LEU A 156 -7.16 -14.96 21.75
CA LEU A 156 -7.78 -14.35 22.94
C LEU A 156 -9.27 -14.73 23.08
N ALA A 157 -10.01 -14.81 21.97
CA ALA A 157 -11.41 -15.23 21.99
C ALA A 157 -11.56 -16.69 22.46
N LYS A 158 -10.69 -17.60 22.01
CA LYS A 158 -10.67 -19.00 22.48
C LYS A 158 -10.34 -19.06 23.97
N GLU A 159 -9.36 -18.30 24.43
CA GLU A 159 -8.99 -18.23 25.85
C GLU A 159 -10.14 -17.71 26.72
N ALA A 160 -10.83 -16.64 26.27
CA ALA A 160 -12.00 -16.10 26.96
C ALA A 160 -13.14 -17.12 27.07
N ILE A 161 -13.40 -17.91 26.02
CA ILE A 161 -14.38 -19.01 26.06
C ILE A 161 -13.95 -20.08 27.07
N ALA A 162 -12.69 -20.49 27.05
CA ALA A 162 -12.16 -21.49 27.99
C ALA A 162 -12.24 -21.03 29.45
N LEU A 163 -11.91 -19.76 29.73
CA LEU A 163 -12.02 -19.17 31.06
C LEU A 163 -13.48 -19.07 31.52
N ARG A 164 -14.41 -18.70 30.65
CA ARG A 164 -15.84 -18.71 30.98
C ARG A 164 -16.34 -20.10 31.34
N SER A 165 -15.97 -21.12 30.57
CA SER A 165 -16.32 -22.51 30.88
C SER A 165 -15.75 -22.96 32.23
N LYS A 166 -14.50 -22.62 32.54
CA LYS A 166 -13.92 -22.92 33.85
C LYS A 166 -14.66 -22.22 34.98
N ASN A 167 -15.09 -20.98 34.77
CA ASN A 167 -15.83 -20.24 35.80
C ASN A 167 -17.20 -20.87 36.05
N THR A 168 -17.93 -21.27 35.00
CA THR A 168 -19.21 -21.99 35.17
C THR A 168 -19.04 -23.31 35.92
N ASP A 169 -17.96 -24.06 35.67
CA ASP A 169 -17.67 -25.29 36.40
C ASP A 169 -17.38 -25.04 37.88
N LEU A 170 -16.64 -23.97 38.19
CA LEU A 170 -16.32 -23.58 39.57
C LEU A 170 -17.57 -23.09 40.32
N GLU A 171 -18.45 -22.32 39.67
CA GLU A 171 -19.74 -21.91 40.22
C GLU A 171 -20.63 -23.12 40.55
N GLY A 172 -20.61 -24.15 39.70
CA GLY A 172 -21.27 -25.43 39.96
C GLY A 172 -20.72 -26.12 41.21
N LYS A 173 -19.39 -26.31 41.29
CA LYS A 173 -18.72 -26.92 42.46
C LYS A 173 -18.95 -26.13 43.75
N LEU A 174 -18.99 -24.80 43.66
CA LEU A 174 -19.28 -23.94 44.81
C LEU A 174 -20.70 -24.17 45.31
N SER A 175 -21.68 -24.27 44.41
CA SER A 175 -23.08 -24.55 44.74
C SER A 175 -23.23 -25.92 45.40
N GLU A 176 -22.55 -26.95 44.88
CA GLU A 176 -22.51 -28.29 45.48
C GLU A 176 -21.90 -28.27 46.88
N SER A 177 -20.77 -27.58 47.05
CA SER A 177 -20.11 -27.43 48.36
C SER A 177 -20.99 -26.70 49.37
N GLN A 178 -21.67 -25.63 48.95
CA GLN A 178 -22.62 -24.91 49.79
C GLN A 178 -23.77 -25.81 50.23
N ALA A 179 -24.35 -26.61 49.33
CA ALA A 179 -25.39 -27.57 49.67
C ALA A 179 -24.91 -28.62 50.67
N LEU A 180 -23.68 -29.13 50.53
CA LEU A 180 -23.09 -30.06 51.50
C LEU A 180 -22.87 -29.41 52.87
N VAL A 181 -22.41 -28.17 52.92
CA VAL A 181 -22.24 -27.42 54.18
C VAL A 181 -23.58 -27.19 54.87
N GLU A 182 -24.64 -26.87 54.12
CA GLU A 182 -26.00 -26.76 54.66
C GLU A 182 -26.49 -28.09 55.23
N GLN A 183 -26.26 -29.20 54.52
CA GLN A 183 -26.61 -30.55 55.01
C GLN A 183 -25.86 -30.90 56.30
N LEU A 184 -24.55 -30.68 56.33
CA LEU A 184 -23.74 -30.90 57.54
C LEU A 184 -24.21 -30.03 58.71
N SER A 185 -24.60 -28.78 58.45
CA SER A 185 -25.12 -27.88 59.48
C SER A 185 -26.45 -28.38 60.04
N ARG A 186 -27.35 -28.91 59.20
CA ARG A 186 -28.61 -29.54 59.64
C ARG A 186 -28.35 -30.79 60.47
N LEU A 187 -27.51 -31.70 59.99
CA LEU A 187 -27.14 -32.92 60.72
C LEU A 187 -26.50 -32.62 62.07
N ARG A 188 -25.63 -31.60 62.14
CA ARG A 188 -25.05 -31.13 63.40
C ARG A 188 -26.14 -30.63 64.36
N LEU A 189 -27.11 -29.85 63.87
CA LEU A 189 -28.20 -29.36 64.70
C LEU A 189 -29.09 -30.50 65.23
N ASP A 190 -29.40 -31.48 64.38
CA ASP A 190 -30.17 -32.68 64.75
C ASP A 190 -29.44 -33.52 65.80
N LEU A 191 -28.12 -33.68 65.66
CA LEU A 191 -27.28 -34.34 66.67
C LEU A 191 -27.33 -33.60 68.00
N VAL A 192 -27.12 -32.28 68.00
CA VAL A 192 -27.18 -31.45 69.22
C VAL A 192 -28.55 -31.56 69.90
N SER A 193 -29.64 -31.52 69.12
CA SER A 193 -31.01 -31.70 69.61
C SER A 193 -31.23 -33.08 70.23
N SER A 194 -30.69 -34.13 69.61
CA SER A 194 -30.79 -35.51 70.11
C SER A 194 -30.02 -35.68 71.43
N CYS A 195 -28.80 -35.15 71.52
CA CYS A 195 -28.02 -35.15 72.75
C CYS A 195 -28.73 -34.41 73.89
N ALA A 196 -29.31 -33.25 73.60
CA ALA A 196 -30.08 -32.49 74.59
C ALA A 196 -31.28 -33.28 75.14
N ARG A 197 -31.96 -34.06 74.29
CA ARG A 197 -33.13 -34.88 74.68
C ARG A 197 -32.77 -35.99 75.69
N VAL A 198 -31.54 -36.51 75.64
CA VAL A 198 -31.05 -37.53 76.59
C VAL A 198 -30.28 -36.93 77.77
N GLY A 199 -30.41 -35.61 77.99
CA GLY A 199 -29.78 -34.90 79.10
C GLY A 199 -28.27 -34.70 78.96
N MET A 200 -27.69 -34.97 77.79
CA MET A 200 -26.26 -34.82 77.53
C MET A 200 -25.95 -33.38 77.11
N LYS A 201 -25.01 -32.72 77.80
CA LYS A 201 -24.54 -31.37 77.42
C LYS A 201 -23.39 -31.47 76.42
N MET A 202 -23.66 -31.08 75.18
CA MET A 202 -22.63 -30.96 74.14
C MET A 202 -21.78 -29.70 74.40
N THR A 203 -20.48 -29.86 74.63
CA THR A 203 -19.53 -28.74 74.66
C THR A 203 -19.19 -28.36 73.22
N GLY A 204 -19.89 -27.33 72.72
CA GLY A 204 -20.06 -27.07 71.29
C GLY A 204 -18.83 -26.70 70.45
N GLU A 205 -17.59 -26.84 70.94
CA GLU A 205 -16.45 -26.15 70.30
C GLU A 205 -15.17 -26.96 70.05
N SER A 206 -14.98 -28.20 70.55
CA SER A 206 -13.63 -28.83 70.46
C SER A 206 -13.51 -30.31 70.10
N SER A 207 -14.59 -31.09 70.07
CA SER A 207 -14.49 -32.52 69.76
C SER A 207 -14.92 -32.79 68.32
N GLU A 208 -14.15 -33.64 67.62
CA GLU A 208 -14.52 -34.12 66.28
C GLU A 208 -15.94 -34.72 66.28
N PRO A 209 -16.75 -34.50 65.22
CA PRO A 209 -18.14 -34.97 65.17
C PRO A 209 -18.26 -36.49 65.38
N ALA A 210 -17.28 -37.26 64.91
CA ALA A 210 -17.23 -38.70 65.11
C ALA A 210 -17.14 -39.07 66.60
N GLN A 211 -16.30 -38.35 67.36
CA GLN A 211 -16.17 -38.55 68.80
C GLN A 211 -17.46 -38.21 69.53
N GLN A 212 -18.14 -37.14 69.13
CA GLN A 212 -19.43 -36.74 69.70
C GLN A 212 -20.53 -37.79 69.52
N VAL A 213 -20.57 -38.44 68.36
CA VAL A 213 -21.53 -39.53 68.10
C VAL A 213 -21.21 -40.75 68.97
N LEU A 214 -19.92 -41.08 69.14
CA LEU A 214 -19.49 -42.18 70.01
C LEU A 214 -19.84 -41.91 71.48
N ASP A 215 -19.61 -40.68 71.95
CA ASP A 215 -19.93 -40.27 73.32
C ASP A 215 -21.44 -40.34 73.59
N LEU A 216 -22.27 -39.93 72.63
CA LEU A 216 -23.73 -40.07 72.72
C LEU A 216 -24.15 -41.54 72.84
N LEU A 217 -23.60 -42.43 72.00
CA LEU A 217 -23.91 -43.86 72.06
C LEU A 217 -23.54 -44.47 73.41
N ASN A 218 -22.37 -44.10 73.95
CA ASN A 218 -21.94 -44.57 75.27
C ASN A 218 -22.86 -44.05 76.38
N HIS A 219 -23.24 -42.77 76.34
CA HIS A 219 -24.15 -42.17 77.33
C HIS A 219 -25.54 -42.81 77.33
N VAL A 220 -26.11 -43.07 76.14
CA VAL A 220 -27.39 -43.78 76.01
C VAL A 220 -27.31 -45.17 76.63
N ARG A 221 -26.21 -45.91 76.39
CA ARG A 221 -26.00 -47.23 77.00
C ARG A 221 -25.95 -47.15 78.52
N THR A 222 -25.24 -46.17 79.09
CA THR A 222 -25.21 -45.97 80.55
C THR A 222 -26.62 -45.71 81.10
N LEU A 223 -27.41 -44.87 80.43
CA LEU A 223 -28.81 -44.61 80.82
C LEU A 223 -29.68 -45.88 80.75
N GLU A 224 -29.49 -46.72 79.74
CA GLU A 224 -30.20 -48.01 79.63
C GLU A 224 -29.82 -48.97 80.78
N GLU A 225 -28.54 -49.08 81.09
CA GLU A 225 -28.03 -49.89 82.20
C GLU A 225 -28.59 -49.41 83.55
N GLU A 226 -28.64 -48.10 83.78
CA GLU A 226 -29.23 -47.47 84.97
C GLU A 226 -30.75 -47.68 85.05
N ALA A 227 -31.47 -47.50 83.94
CA ALA A 227 -32.92 -47.66 83.87
C ALA A 227 -33.32 -49.11 84.15
N MET A 228 -32.62 -50.09 83.56
CA MET A 228 -32.84 -51.51 83.85
C MET A 228 -32.53 -51.83 85.31
N GLY A 229 -31.40 -51.35 85.86
CA GLY A 229 -31.07 -51.53 87.27
C GLY A 229 -32.14 -50.97 88.20
N THR A 230 -32.64 -49.77 87.90
CA THR A 230 -33.72 -49.11 88.64
C THR A 230 -35.04 -49.90 88.50
N GLY A 231 -35.37 -50.39 87.31
CA GLY A 231 -36.56 -51.20 87.05
C GLY A 231 -36.55 -52.53 87.81
N ILE A 232 -35.40 -53.22 87.81
CA ILE A 232 -35.19 -54.44 88.60
C ILE A 232 -35.36 -54.13 90.10
N HIS A 233 -34.74 -53.05 90.59
CA HIS A 233 -34.83 -52.65 91.99
C HIS A 233 -36.26 -52.29 92.42
N ALA A 234 -36.97 -51.53 91.59
CA ALA A 234 -38.38 -51.18 91.81
C ALA A 234 -39.26 -52.44 91.83
N THR A 235 -39.04 -53.36 90.89
CA THR A 235 -39.75 -54.65 90.83
C THR A 235 -39.51 -55.48 92.09
N LEU A 236 -38.26 -55.62 92.53
CA LEU A 236 -37.92 -56.29 93.79
C LEU A 236 -38.54 -55.60 95.01
N THR A 237 -38.62 -54.27 95.02
CA THR A 237 -39.26 -53.49 96.08
C THR A 237 -40.77 -53.74 96.13
N VAL A 238 -41.44 -53.75 94.97
CA VAL A 238 -42.86 -54.11 94.85
C VAL A 238 -43.09 -55.55 95.32
N PHE A 239 -42.28 -56.51 94.86
CA PHE A 239 -42.33 -57.89 95.34
C PHE A 239 -42.16 -57.97 96.86
N ARG A 240 -41.19 -57.26 97.44
CA ARG A 240 -41.00 -57.18 98.90
C ARG A 240 -42.20 -56.57 99.62
N SER A 241 -42.87 -55.59 99.02
CA SER A 241 -44.07 -54.96 99.60
C SER A 241 -45.34 -55.81 99.52
N HIS A 242 -45.36 -56.82 98.63
CA HIS A 242 -46.45 -57.78 98.48
C HIS A 242 -46.17 -59.14 99.14
N ILE A 243 -44.96 -59.34 99.66
CA ILE A 243 -44.69 -60.35 100.68
C ILE A 243 -45.23 -59.75 101.98
N ASP A 244 -46.50 -60.07 102.25
CA ASP A 244 -47.25 -59.64 103.42
C ASP A 244 -46.51 -60.00 104.72
N ALA A 245 -46.59 -59.15 105.74
CA ALA A 245 -46.06 -59.39 107.08
C ALA A 245 -46.71 -60.61 107.79
N ALA A 246 -47.69 -61.25 107.14
CA ALA A 246 -48.35 -62.48 107.56
C ALA A 246 -47.93 -63.73 106.76
N ALA A 247 -47.04 -63.62 105.77
CA ALA A 247 -46.52 -64.77 105.04
C ALA A 247 -45.32 -65.38 105.79
N GLU A 248 -45.66 -66.17 106.80
CA GLU A 248 -44.83 -67.15 107.49
C GLU A 248 -43.99 -67.98 106.48
N VAL A 249 -42.69 -67.68 106.35
CA VAL A 249 -41.74 -68.64 105.79
C VAL A 249 -40.57 -68.77 106.74
N VAL A 250 -40.89 -69.38 107.88
CA VAL A 250 -40.16 -70.51 108.46
C VAL A 250 -40.31 -71.70 107.50
N ARG A 251 -39.64 -71.66 106.34
CA ARG A 251 -38.29 -72.23 106.19
C ARG A 251 -37.19 -71.26 105.69
N MET A 252 -37.33 -69.97 105.97
CA MET A 252 -36.26 -68.96 105.86
C MET A 252 -36.10 -68.13 107.15
N SER A 253 -36.61 -68.62 108.28
CA SER A 253 -36.68 -67.89 109.56
C SER A 253 -35.76 -68.48 110.65
N ASP A 254 -34.48 -68.64 110.36
CA ASP A 254 -33.49 -68.68 111.45
C ASP A 254 -32.46 -67.55 111.33
N GLY A 255 -32.68 -66.56 110.46
CA GLY A 255 -31.72 -65.46 110.23
C GLY A 255 -32.23 -64.03 110.40
N PHE A 256 -33.54 -63.77 110.40
CA PHE A 256 -34.07 -62.40 110.35
C PHE A 256 -35.22 -62.16 111.31
N ALA A 257 -34.90 -62.19 112.60
CA ALA A 257 -35.73 -61.57 113.61
C ALA A 257 -35.51 -60.05 113.62
N GLU A 258 -36.61 -59.31 113.72
CA GLU A 258 -36.63 -57.86 113.95
C GLU A 258 -35.82 -57.53 115.22
N GLY A 259 -34.73 -56.77 115.05
CA GLY A 259 -33.74 -56.51 116.10
C GLY A 259 -32.27 -56.60 115.66
N ASN A 260 -32.01 -56.98 114.41
CA ASN A 260 -30.65 -57.00 113.87
C ASN A 260 -30.02 -55.61 113.88
N SER A 261 -28.87 -55.50 114.53
CA SER A 261 -28.10 -54.25 114.58
C SER A 261 -27.69 -53.84 113.15
N PRO A 262 -27.46 -52.54 112.88
CA PRO A 262 -27.00 -52.07 111.58
C PRO A 262 -25.76 -52.84 111.07
N ALA A 263 -24.87 -53.28 111.96
CA ALA A 263 -23.69 -54.08 111.60
C ALA A 263 -24.05 -55.49 111.08
N THR A 264 -25.12 -56.09 111.61
CA THR A 264 -25.60 -57.42 111.21
C THR A 264 -26.33 -57.37 109.87
N LEU A 265 -27.08 -56.30 109.61
CA LEU A 265 -27.70 -56.05 108.31
C LEU A 265 -26.65 -55.80 107.22
N VAL A 266 -25.61 -55.02 107.53
CA VAL A 266 -24.47 -54.82 106.62
C VAL A 266 -23.75 -56.14 106.35
N ALA A 267 -23.47 -56.96 107.37
CA ALA A 267 -22.81 -58.25 107.18
C ALA A 267 -23.60 -59.21 106.28
N LEU A 268 -24.93 -59.21 106.38
CA LEU A 268 -25.76 -60.04 105.51
C LEU A 268 -25.96 -59.45 104.12
N GLU A 269 -26.00 -58.12 103.99
CA GLU A 269 -25.94 -57.46 102.70
C GLU A 269 -24.63 -57.79 101.97
N GLU A 270 -23.49 -57.82 102.68
CA GLU A 270 -22.20 -58.29 102.16
C GLU A 270 -22.23 -59.78 101.77
N GLU A 271 -22.90 -60.64 102.54
CA GLU A 271 -23.01 -62.08 102.26
C GLU A 271 -23.86 -62.38 101.02
N VAL A 272 -24.97 -61.65 100.84
CA VAL A 272 -25.92 -61.88 99.74
C VAL A 272 -25.53 -61.10 98.48
N ARG A 273 -24.71 -60.04 98.59
CA ARG A 273 -24.24 -59.22 97.47
C ARG A 273 -23.68 -60.04 96.29
N PRO A 274 -22.80 -61.05 96.46
CA PRO A 274 -22.27 -61.83 95.34
C PRO A 274 -23.33 -62.63 94.58
N SER A 275 -24.38 -63.08 95.28
CA SER A 275 -25.51 -63.80 94.67
C SER A 275 -26.47 -62.85 93.98
N ALA A 276 -26.72 -61.67 94.58
CA ALA A 276 -27.50 -60.60 93.97
C ALA A 276 -26.83 -60.07 92.71
N GLU A 277 -25.52 -59.78 92.73
CA GLU A 277 -24.75 -59.35 91.56
C GLU A 277 -24.77 -60.40 90.44
N ARG A 278 -24.71 -61.69 90.77
CA ARG A 278 -24.79 -62.79 89.80
C ARG A 278 -26.16 -62.91 89.15
N LEU A 279 -27.23 -62.81 89.94
CA LEU A 279 -28.60 -62.80 89.43
C LEU A 279 -28.93 -61.53 88.64
N LEU A 280 -28.27 -60.41 88.93
CA LEU A 280 -28.41 -59.16 88.19
C LEU A 280 -27.64 -59.21 86.86
N LYS A 281 -26.59 -60.04 86.79
CA LYS A 281 -25.77 -60.22 85.59
C LYS A 281 -26.52 -60.94 84.47
N GLU A 282 -27.31 -61.95 84.80
CA GLU A 282 -28.07 -62.76 83.82
C GLU A 282 -29.04 -61.92 82.95
N PRO A 283 -29.96 -61.11 83.51
CA PRO A 283 -30.81 -60.22 82.70
C PRO A 283 -30.02 -59.08 82.05
N LYS A 284 -28.93 -58.59 82.67
CA LYS A 284 -28.06 -57.58 82.03
C LYS A 284 -27.43 -58.11 80.74
N ASP A 285 -26.91 -59.34 80.76
CA ASP A 285 -26.27 -59.96 79.60
C ASP A 285 -27.30 -60.34 78.51
N GLU A 286 -28.54 -60.65 78.88
CA GLU A 286 -29.64 -60.96 77.96
C GLU A 286 -30.22 -59.72 77.25
N PHE A 287 -30.47 -58.64 78.00
CA PHE A 287 -31.15 -57.45 77.48
C PHE A 287 -30.20 -56.33 77.04
N LEU A 288 -28.95 -56.29 77.52
CA LEU A 288 -27.90 -55.36 77.09
C LEU A 288 -26.61 -56.10 76.70
N PRO A 289 -26.62 -56.91 75.63
CA PRO A 289 -25.45 -57.68 75.22
C PRO A 289 -24.27 -56.76 74.91
N CYS A 290 -23.09 -57.11 75.43
CA CYS A 290 -21.86 -56.39 75.14
C CYS A 290 -21.60 -56.35 73.62
N ARG A 291 -21.41 -55.15 73.08
CA ARG A 291 -21.01 -54.99 71.68
C ARG A 291 -19.66 -55.68 71.48
N ALA A 292 -19.61 -56.70 70.62
CA ALA A 292 -18.35 -57.23 70.14
C ALA A 292 -17.58 -56.07 69.49
N ALA A 293 -16.31 -55.90 69.89
CA ALA A 293 -15.41 -54.99 69.21
C ALA A 293 -15.40 -55.39 67.73
N SER A 294 -15.81 -54.48 66.85
CA SER A 294 -15.57 -54.66 65.42
C SER A 294 -14.06 -54.61 65.20
N THR A 295 -13.44 -55.78 65.12
CA THR A 295 -12.15 -55.95 64.47
C THR A 295 -12.34 -55.50 63.02
N GLY A 296 -11.98 -54.24 62.75
CA GLY A 296 -11.69 -53.79 61.40
C GLY A 296 -10.40 -54.47 60.99
N GLU A 297 -10.50 -55.65 60.39
CA GLU A 297 -9.47 -56.10 59.45
C GLU A 297 -9.70 -55.31 58.17
N GLU A 298 -8.73 -54.46 57.87
CA GLU A 298 -8.50 -53.88 56.55
C GLU A 298 -8.40 -55.01 55.52
N GLU A 299 -9.43 -55.19 54.70
CA GLU A 299 -9.20 -55.72 53.35
C GLU A 299 -8.92 -54.51 52.44
N GLY A 300 -7.63 -54.27 52.23
CA GLY A 300 -7.15 -53.55 51.07
C GLY A 300 -7.50 -54.35 49.81
N GLY A 301 -8.20 -53.70 48.88
CA GLY A 301 -8.44 -54.18 47.52
C GLY A 301 -8.12 -53.04 46.56
N ASP A 302 -7.24 -53.34 45.61
CA ASP A 302 -6.66 -52.48 44.56
C ASP A 302 -7.66 -51.60 43.78
#